data_AF-A0A4D6KC12-F1
#
_entry.id   AF-A0A4D6KC12-F1
#
_cell.length_a   1.000
_cell.length_b   1.000
_cell.length_c   1.000
_cell.angle_alpha   90.00
_cell.angle_beta   90.00
_cell.angle_gamma   90.00
#
_symmetry.space_group_name_H-M   'P 1'
#
loop_
_entity.id
_entity.type
_entity.pdbx_description
1 polymer ?
#
loop_
_entity_poly.entity_id
_entity_poly.type
_entity_poly.pdbx_seq_one_letter_code
_entity_poly.pdbx_strand_id
1 'polypeptide(L)' 'MTIVLRGFFVSSAVLLALLGLATPTIEPGTGTFVISVLSGAMLGAVFLGSAACIYADWDPFEELLG' A
#
# COMPACT_ATOMS: atom_id res chain seq x y z
N MET A 1 15.78 8.99 -8.95
CA MET A 1 15.50 7.64 -9.51
C MET A 1 14.31 7.09 -8.74
N THR A 2 13.11 7.08 -9.33
CA THR A 2 11.87 6.73 -8.62
C THR A 2 11.69 5.23 -8.34
N ILE A 3 12.77 4.43 -8.33
CA ILE A 3 12.70 2.97 -8.20
C ILE A 3 12.12 2.53 -6.85
N VAL A 4 12.42 3.29 -5.78
CA VAL A 4 11.89 3.04 -4.44
C VAL A 4 10.40 3.35 -4.38
N LEU A 5 9.99 4.52 -4.88
CA LEU A 5 8.59 4.93 -4.93
C LEU A 5 7.74 3.96 -5.79
N ARG A 6 8.28 3.53 -6.93
CA ARG A 6 7.67 2.49 -7.78
C ARG A 6 7.61 1.14 -7.07
N GLY A 7 8.64 0.78 -6.30
CA GLY A 7 8.65 -0.41 -5.45
C GLY A 7 7.52 -0.39 -4.43
N PHE A 8 7.35 0.72 -3.70
CA PHE A 8 6.25 0.89 -2.74
C PHE A 8 4.88 0.83 -3.41
N PHE A 9 4.71 1.47 -4.57
CA PHE A 9 3.47 1.43 -5.32
C PHE A 9 3.10 0.00 -5.74
N VAL A 10 4.01 -0.70 -6.41
CA VAL A 10 3.76 -2.06 -6.93
C VAL A 10 3.57 -3.06 -5.79
N SER A 11 4.40 -3.03 -4.75
CA SER A 11 4.25 -3.93 -3.60
C SER A 11 2.94 -3.71 -2.86
N SER A 12 2.54 -2.46 -2.62
CA SER A 12 1.26 -2.14 -1.99
C SER A 12 0.08 -2.60 -2.84
N ALA A 13 0.15 -2.44 -4.17
CA ALA A 13 -0.87 -2.92 -5.10
C ALA A 13 -1.05 -4.44 -5.02
N VAL A 14 0.07 -5.18 -5.03
CA VAL A 14 0.06 -6.65 -4.93
C VAL A 14 -0.50 -7.09 -3.57
N LEU A 15 -0.05 -6.49 -2.48
CA LEU A 15 -0.53 -6.82 -1.14
C LEU A 15 -2.02 -6.47 -0.95
N LEU A 16 -2.51 -5.36 -1.51
CA LEU A 16 -3.93 -5.04 -1.53
C LEU A 16 -4.74 -6.06 -2.32
N ALA A 17 -4.24 -6.52 -3.47
CA ALA A 17 -4.92 -7.54 -4.26
C ALA A 17 -5.00 -8.88 -3.51
N LEU A 18 -3.90 -9.29 -2.85
CA LEU A 18 -3.87 -10.50 -2.03
C LEU A 18 -4.78 -10.39 -0.81
N LEU A 19 -4.79 -9.23 -0.14
CA LEU A 19 -5.69 -8.96 0.97
C LEU A 19 -7.15 -8.98 0.50
N GLY A 20 -7.44 -8.35 -0.63
CA GLY A 20 -8.73 -8.38 -1.31
C GLY A 20 -9.21 -9.80 -1.56
N LEU A 21 -8.33 -10.65 -2.10
CA LEU A 21 -8.59 -12.07 -2.33
C LEU A 21 -8.83 -12.85 -1.03
N ALA A 22 -8.15 -12.49 0.06
CA ALA A 22 -8.33 -13.11 1.37
C ALA A 22 -9.61 -12.65 2.08
N THR A 23 -10.12 -11.43 1.81
CA THR A 23 -11.29 -10.85 2.50
C THR A 23 -12.50 -11.78 2.66
N PRO A 24 -12.91 -12.59 1.65
CA PRO A 24 -14.06 -13.49 1.78
C PRO A 24 -13.91 -14.60 2.82
N THR A 25 -12.68 -14.95 3.21
CA THR A 25 -12.41 -15.99 4.23
C THR A 25 -12.38 -15.42 5.64
N ILE A 26 -12.51 -14.09 5.79
CA ILE A 26 -12.37 -13.39 7.07
C ILE A 26 -13.75 -13.15 7.67
N GLU A 27 -14.00 -13.78 8.83
CA GLU A 27 -15.26 -13.62 9.56
C GLU A 27 -15.34 -12.28 10.29
N PRO A 28 -16.43 -11.50 10.12
CA PRO A 28 -16.66 -10.28 10.86
C PRO A 28 -16.71 -10.51 12.37
N GLY A 29 -16.22 -9.54 13.15
CA GLY A 29 -16.22 -9.61 14.62
C GLY A 29 -15.06 -10.38 15.24
N THR A 30 -14.13 -10.88 14.42
CA THR A 30 -12.89 -11.53 14.88
C THR A 30 -11.73 -10.54 14.97
N GLY A 31 -10.66 -10.88 15.72
CA GLY A 31 -9.42 -10.11 15.70
C GLY A 31 -8.79 -10.03 14.30
N THR A 32 -8.92 -11.11 13.51
CA THR A 32 -8.46 -11.17 12.12
C THR A 32 -9.14 -10.11 11.24
N PHE A 33 -10.44 -9.86 11.46
CA PHE A 33 -11.17 -8.81 10.75
C PHE A 33 -10.61 -7.41 11.05
N VAL A 34 -10.30 -7.11 12.30
CA VAL A 34 -9.70 -5.82 12.67
C VAL A 34 -8.34 -5.66 12.00
N ILE A 35 -7.52 -6.72 12.00
CA ILE A 35 -6.20 -6.72 11.36
C ILE A 35 -6.33 -6.52 9.85
N SER A 36 -7.28 -7.16 9.18
CA SER A 36 -7.47 -7.00 7.74
C SER A 36 -7.91 -5.59 7.38
N VAL A 37 -8.80 -4.98 8.16
CA VAL A 37 -9.22 -3.59 7.95
C VAL A 37 -8.04 -2.63 8.14
N LEU A 38 -7.30 -2.75 9.24
CA LEU A 38 -6.14 -1.89 9.52
C LEU A 38 -5.06 -2.06 8.46
N SER A 39 -4.76 -3.30 8.06
CA SER A 39 -3.79 -3.60 7.00
C SER A 39 -4.22 -2.99 5.67
N GLY A 40 -5.50 -3.13 5.31
CA GLY A 40 -6.05 -2.53 4.10
C GLY A 40 -5.98 -1.00 4.11
N ALA A 41 -6.27 -0.37 5.25
CA ALA A 41 -6.17 1.08 5.40
C ALA A 41 -4.71 1.57 5.26
N MET A 42 -3.75 0.91 5.92
CA MET A 42 -2.34 1.27 5.84
C MET A 42 -1.78 1.04 4.42
N LEU A 43 -2.04 -0.11 3.82
CA LEU A 43 -1.62 -0.41 2.45
C LEU A 43 -2.26 0.55 1.44
N GLY A 44 -3.54 0.89 1.63
CA GLY A 44 -4.26 1.87 0.82
C GLY A 44 -3.63 3.26 0.92
N ALA A 45 -3.26 3.70 2.12
CA ALA A 45 -2.58 4.98 2.32
C ALA A 45 -1.22 5.02 1.60
N VAL A 46 -0.42 3.96 1.70
CA VAL A 46 0.88 3.87 1.01
C VAL A 46 0.70 3.80 -0.51
N PHE A 47 -0.26 3.02 -1.00
CA PHE A 47 -0.58 2.94 -2.43
C PHE A 47 -1.01 4.29 -3.00
N LEU A 48 -1.95 4.98 -2.34
CA LEU A 48 -2.43 6.29 -2.77
C LEU A 48 -1.35 7.37 -2.62
N GLY A 49 -0.58 7.34 -1.53
CA GLY A 49 0.52 8.28 -1.31
C GLY A 49 1.61 8.15 -2.38
N SER A 50 2.04 6.91 -2.66
CA SER A 50 3.01 6.64 -3.73
C SER A 50 2.45 6.99 -5.12
N ALA A 51 1.17 6.69 -5.39
CA ALA A 51 0.51 7.10 -6.64
C ALA A 51 0.46 8.62 -6.81
N ALA A 52 0.13 9.37 -5.75
CA ALA A 52 0.09 10.82 -5.77
C ALA A 52 1.47 11.44 -6.00
N CYS A 53 2.51 10.90 -5.35
CA CYS A 53 3.90 11.33 -5.56
C CYS A 53 4.36 11.06 -7.01
N ILE A 54 4.05 9.88 -7.56
CA ILE A 54 4.35 9.56 -8.97
C ILE A 54 3.60 10.50 -9.92
N TYR A 55 2.32 10.78 -9.65
CA TYR A 55 1.50 11.66 -10.49
C TYR A 55 1.99 13.11 -10.48
N ALA A 56 2.47 13.59 -9.32
CA ALA A 56 3.03 14.93 -9.17
C ALA A 56 4.51 15.03 -9.62
N ASP A 57 5.10 13.93 -10.10
CA ASP A 57 6.53 13.79 -10.42
C ASP A 57 7.45 14.24 -9.26
N TRP A 58 7.01 14.01 -8.03
CA TRP A 58 7.73 14.38 -6.82
C TRP A 58 8.36 13.13 -6.19
N ASP A 59 9.69 13.12 -6.08
CA ASP A 59 10.46 12.02 -5.47
C ASP A 59 10.94 12.42 -4.06
N PRO A 60 10.20 12.08 -2.99
CA PRO A 60 10.59 12.45 -1.62
C PRO A 60 11.88 11.78 -1.13
N PHE A 61 12.38 10.78 -1.86
CA PHE A 61 13.59 10.05 -1.51
C PHE A 61 14.82 10.54 -2.27
N GLU A 62 14.67 11.52 -3.17
CA GLU A 62 15.76 12.04 -4.00
C GLU A 62 16.92 12.57 -3.15
N GLU A 63 16.63 13.29 -2.07
CA GLU A 63 17.63 13.86 -1.17
C GLU A 63 18.20 12.84 -0.16
N LEU A 64 17.51 11.71 0.04
CA LEU A 64 17.86 10.69 1.04
C LEU A 64 18.72 9.55 0.45
N LEU A 65 18.63 9.34 -0.87
CA LEU A 65 19.29 8.26 -1.61
C LEU A 65 20.15 8.73 -2.79
N GLY A 66 20.20 10.05 -3.04
CA GLY A 66 21.07 10.69 -4.03
C GLY A 66 22.48 10.95 -3.49
#